data_AF-A0A9C6SRN8-F1
#
_entry.id   AF-A0A9C6SRN8-F1
#
_cell.length_a   1.000
_cell.length_b   1.000
_cell.length_c   1.000
_cell.angle_alpha   90.00
_cell.angle_beta   90.00
_cell.angle_gamma   90.00
#
_symmetry.space_group_name_H-M   'P 1'
#
loop_
_entity.id
_entity.type
_entity.pdbx_description
1 polymer ?
#
loop_
_entity_poly.entity_id
_entity_poly.type
_entity_poly.pdbx_seq_one_letter_code
_entity_poly.pdbx_strand_id
1 'polypeptide(L)'
;MVHNLWPMAVVEIFGSFRTGLLLPNSDIDIVIIGLWEKLPLRTLESELIARRFAESRTMHVLDMAQVPIIKFVDCETKIKVDISFNMQVAYIPPS
;
A
#
# COMPACT_ATOMS: atom_id res chain seq x y z
N MET A 1 -10.25 4.57 4.02
CA MET A 1 -9.23 4.50 5.09
C MET A 1 -8.06 5.40 4.76
N VAL A 2 -7.31 5.16 3.67
CA VAL A 2 -6.13 5.96 3.28
C VAL A 2 -6.42 7.47 3.26
N HIS A 3 -7.50 7.91 2.62
CA HIS A 3 -7.87 9.34 2.57
C HIS A 3 -8.26 9.95 3.94
N ASN A 4 -8.52 9.15 4.96
CA ASN A 4 -8.73 9.67 6.32
C ASN A 4 -7.39 10.02 6.98
N LEU A 5 -6.31 9.29 6.64
CA LEU A 5 -4.96 9.56 7.11
C LEU A 5 -4.27 10.63 6.26
N TRP A 6 -4.41 10.52 4.94
CA TRP A 6 -3.76 11.37 3.95
C TRP A 6 -4.77 11.77 2.86
N PRO A 7 -5.51 12.88 3.07
CA PRO A 7 -6.59 13.29 2.17
C PRO A 7 -6.15 13.50 0.72
N MET A 8 -4.92 13.98 0.53
CA MET A 8 -4.34 14.29 -0.79
C MET A 8 -3.63 13.10 -1.44
N ALA A 9 -3.54 11.94 -0.76
CA ALA A 9 -2.89 10.78 -1.33
C ALA A 9 -3.71 10.20 -2.49
N VAL A 10 -3.02 9.69 -3.51
CA VAL A 10 -3.61 8.93 -4.61
C VAL A 10 -3.34 7.45 -4.36
N VAL A 11 -4.36 6.61 -4.53
CA VAL A 11 -4.24 5.15 -4.39
C VAL A 11 -4.40 4.53 -5.76
N GLU A 12 -3.40 3.79 -6.22
CA GLU A 12 -3.43 3.08 -7.49
C GLU A 12 -3.19 1.59 -7.27
N ILE A 13 -3.90 0.75 -8.03
CA ILE A 13 -3.67 -0.68 -8.08
C ILE A 13 -2.66 -0.96 -9.19
N PHE A 14 -1.61 -1.72 -8.88
CA PHE A 14 -0.56 -2.14 -9.79
C PHE A 14 -0.50 -3.67 -9.89
N GLY A 15 0.47 -4.17 -10.66
CA GLY A 15 0.73 -5.59 -10.78
C GLY A 15 -0.12 -6.31 -11.82
N SER A 16 -0.14 -7.63 -11.70
CA SER A 16 -0.78 -8.59 -12.62
C SER A 16 -2.26 -8.27 -12.93
N PHE A 17 -2.94 -7.56 -12.04
CA PHE A 17 -4.32 -7.10 -12.20
C PHE A 17 -4.50 -6.10 -13.37
N ARG A 18 -3.53 -5.22 -13.64
CA ARG A 18 -3.59 -4.27 -14.76
C ARG A 18 -3.06 -4.84 -16.08
N THR A 19 -2.20 -5.85 -16.05
CA THR A 19 -1.55 -6.42 -17.26
C THR A 19 -2.27 -7.64 -17.82
N GLY A 20 -3.35 -8.12 -17.19
CA GLY A 20 -4.11 -9.30 -17.63
C GLY A 20 -3.38 -10.63 -17.38
N LEU A 21 -2.32 -10.63 -16.57
CA LEU A 21 -1.49 -11.80 -16.22
C LEU A 21 -1.84 -12.37 -14.84
N LEU A 22 -3.13 -12.32 -14.46
CA LEU A 22 -3.59 -12.89 -13.20
C LEU A 22 -3.37 -14.41 -13.21
N LEU A 23 -2.45 -14.88 -12.38
CA LEU A 23 -2.39 -16.28 -12.01
C LEU A 23 -3.43 -16.51 -10.90
N PRO A 24 -4.02 -17.72 -10.80
CA PRO A 24 -4.78 -18.10 -9.61
C PRO A 24 -3.87 -17.93 -8.38
N ASN A 25 -4.30 -17.12 -7.41
CA ASN A 25 -3.57 -16.74 -6.18
C ASN A 25 -2.55 -15.59 -6.30
N SER A 26 -2.61 -14.77 -7.35
CA SER A 26 -1.80 -13.55 -7.45
C SER A 26 -2.12 -12.53 -6.35
N ASP A 27 -1.08 -11.85 -5.87
CA ASP A 27 -1.18 -10.74 -4.92
C ASP A 27 -1.80 -9.51 -5.61
N ILE A 28 -2.52 -8.66 -4.85
CA ILE A 28 -2.90 -7.32 -5.29
C ILE A 28 -1.82 -6.35 -4.82
N ASP A 29 -1.12 -5.75 -5.78
CA ASP A 29 -0.17 -4.67 -5.51
C ASP A 29 -0.92 -3.33 -5.47
N ILE A 30 -0.71 -2.56 -4.42
CA ILE A 30 -1.24 -1.21 -4.24
C ILE A 30 -0.05 -0.26 -4.07
N VAL A 31 -0.11 0.89 -4.74
CA VAL A 31 0.79 2.01 -4.44
C VAL A 31 -0.03 3.18 -3.90
N ILE A 32 0.47 3.76 -2.81
CA ILE A 32 -0.06 5.00 -2.25
C ILE A 32 0.93 6.12 -2.58
N ILE A 33 0.49 7.02 -3.42
CA ILE A 33 1.25 8.16 -3.91
C ILE A 33 0.89 9.38 -3.07
N GLY A 34 1.87 10.10 -2.58
CA GLY A 34 1.63 11.31 -1.80
C GLY A 34 2.92 12.05 -1.49
N LEU A 35 2.79 13.12 -0.70
CA LEU A 35 3.94 13.89 -0.24
C LEU A 35 4.39 13.31 1.10
N TRP A 36 5.51 12.58 1.08
CA TRP A 36 6.06 11.92 2.27
C TRP A 36 7.40 12.56 2.66
N GLU A 37 7.53 13.01 3.90
CA GLU A 37 8.85 13.32 4.46
C GLU A 37 9.62 12.02 4.76
N LYS A 38 8.89 11.02 5.26
CA LYS A 38 9.34 9.63 5.47
C LYS A 38 8.19 8.70 5.10
N LEU A 39 8.50 7.51 4.58
CA LEU A 39 7.47 6.54 4.19
C LEU A 39 6.64 6.12 5.42
N PRO A 40 5.31 6.32 5.42
CA PRO A 40 4.50 6.14 6.63
C PRO A 40 4.02 4.69 6.83
N LEU A 41 4.94 3.73 6.68
CA LEU A 41 4.64 2.29 6.73
C LEU A 41 3.96 1.87 8.04
N ARG A 42 4.53 2.28 9.18
CA ARG A 42 4.03 1.90 10.53
C ARG A 42 2.70 2.56 10.87
N THR A 43 2.45 3.76 10.35
CA THR A 43 1.16 4.45 10.50
C THR A 43 0.07 3.67 9.78
N LEU A 44 0.32 3.23 8.54
CA LEU A 44 -0.65 2.43 7.80
C LEU A 44 -0.85 1.04 8.40
N GLU A 45 0.23 0.37 8.84
CA GLU A 45 0.17 -0.91 9.57
C GLU A 45 -0.77 -0.80 10.78
N SER A 46 -0.61 0.23 11.61
CA SER A 46 -1.42 0.43 12.81
C SER A 46 -2.90 0.62 12.47
N GLU A 47 -3.23 1.40 11.44
CA GLU A 47 -4.61 1.63 11.01
C GLU A 47 -5.25 0.36 10.43
N LEU A 48 -4.50 -0.41 9.63
CA LEU A 48 -4.94 -1.70 9.09
C LEU A 48 -5.26 -2.71 10.20
N ILE A 49 -4.42 -2.78 11.24
CA ILE A 49 -4.65 -3.62 12.41
C ILE A 49 -5.86 -3.15 13.21
N ALA A 50 -5.96 -1.84 13.49
CA ALA A 50 -7.06 -1.27 14.27
C ALA A 50 -8.43 -1.54 13.62
N ARG A 51 -8.48 -1.53 12.28
CA ARG A 51 -9.68 -1.81 11.49
C ARG A 51 -9.86 -3.28 11.14
N ARG A 52 -8.94 -4.16 11.55
CA ARG A 52 -8.96 -5.61 11.31
C ARG A 52 -9.00 -5.98 9.82
N PHE A 53 -8.29 -5.26 8.95
CA PHE A 53 -8.18 -5.62 7.53
C PHE A 53 -7.30 -6.85 7.30
N ALA A 54 -6.31 -7.07 8.16
CA ALA A 54 -5.40 -8.20 8.01
C ALA A 54 -5.88 -9.43 8.79
N GLU A 55 -5.77 -10.59 8.15
CA GLU A 55 -5.84 -11.87 8.84
C GLU A 55 -4.74 -11.96 9.91
N SER A 56 -5.09 -12.59 11.03
CA SER A 56 -4.21 -12.69 12.19
C SER A 56 -2.85 -13.27 11.80
N ARG A 57 -1.77 -12.60 12.23
CA ARG A 57 -0.36 -13.00 11.98
C ARG A 57 0.10 -12.94 10.52
N THR A 58 -0.67 -12.34 9.60
CA THR A 58 -0.25 -12.17 8.20
C THR A 58 0.34 -10.79 7.90
N MET A 59 0.20 -9.83 8.82
CA MET A 59 0.73 -8.47 8.67
C MET A 59 2.25 -8.45 8.82
N HIS A 60 2.95 -7.97 7.80
CA HIS A 60 4.39 -7.80 7.78
C HIS A 60 4.78 -6.47 7.14
N VAL A 61 5.70 -5.75 7.78
CA VAL A 61 6.36 -4.58 7.18
C VAL A 61 7.80 -4.99 6.84
N LEU A 62 8.13 -4.94 5.55
CA LEU A 62 9.48 -5.19 5.05
C LEU A 62 10.13 -3.85 4.70
N ASP A 63 10.72 -3.20 5.70
CA ASP A 63 11.29 -1.86 5.60
C ASP A 63 12.77 -1.82 5.18
N MET A 64 13.46 -2.97 5.22
CA MET A 64 14.87 -3.11 4.84
C MET A 64 15.10 -3.46 3.36
N ALA A 65 14.04 -3.62 2.57
CA ALA A 65 14.12 -3.92 1.15
C ALA A 65 14.39 -2.67 0.31
N GLN A 66 14.84 -2.85 -0.95
CA GLN A 66 15.02 -1.75 -1.90
C GLN A 66 13.73 -0.95 -2.11
N VAL A 67 12.59 -1.63 -2.10
CA VAL A 67 11.26 -1.03 -2.07
C VAL A 67 10.57 -1.49 -0.79
N PRO A 68 10.40 -0.60 0.20
CA PRO A 68 9.68 -0.93 1.42
C PRO A 68 8.21 -1.23 1.16
N ILE A 69 7.71 -2.32 1.74
CA ILE A 69 6.34 -2.80 1.52
C ILE A 69 5.66 -3.26 2.80
N ILE A 70 4.33 -3.11 2.85
CA ILE A 70 3.44 -3.74 3.82
C ILE A 70 2.77 -4.91 3.12
N LYS A 71 2.82 -6.10 3.70
CA LYS A 71 2.22 -7.32 3.15
C LYS A 71 1.21 -7.88 4.15
N PHE A 72 0.04 -8.28 3.68
CA PHE A 72 -0.94 -9.00 4.51
C PHE A 72 -1.92 -9.81 3.66
N VAL A 73 -2.68 -10.69 4.31
CA VAL A 73 -3.85 -11.34 3.70
C VAL A 73 -5.10 -10.62 4.18
N ASP A 74 -5.93 -10.14 3.26
CA ASP A 74 -7.19 -9.52 3.61
C ASP A 74 -8.11 -10.53 4.32
N CYS A 75 -8.66 -10.13 5.47
CA CYS A 75 -9.41 -11.05 6.32
C CYS A 75 -10.70 -11.56 5.68
N GLU A 76 -11.32 -10.76 4.81
CA GLU A 76 -12.62 -11.03 4.18
C GLU A 76 -12.45 -11.79 2.87
N THR A 77 -11.65 -11.26 1.94
CA THR A 77 -11.51 -11.83 0.59
C THR A 77 -10.46 -12.93 0.48
N LYS A 78 -9.59 -13.07 1.49
CA LYS A 78 -8.42 -13.97 1.49
C LYS A 78 -7.39 -13.66 0.40
N ILE A 79 -7.48 -12.47 -0.20
CA ILE A 79 -6.53 -12.00 -1.18
C ILE A 79 -5.28 -11.50 -0.47
N LYS A 80 -4.11 -11.84 -1.00
CA LYS A 80 -2.82 -11.30 -0.56
C LYS A 80 -2.66 -9.88 -1.09
N VAL A 81 -2.23 -8.97 -0.24
CA VAL A 81 -2.10 -7.54 -0.55
C VAL A 81 -0.70 -7.06 -0.21
N ASP A 82 -0.07 -6.42 -1.19
CA ASP A 82 1.21 -5.74 -1.06
C ASP A 82 0.97 -4.23 -1.22
N ILE A 83 1.36 -3.42 -0.24
CA ILE A 83 1.23 -1.96 -0.29
C ILE A 83 2.61 -1.33 -0.27
N SER A 84 2.90 -0.54 -1.29
CA SER A 84 4.09 0.30 -1.40
C SER A 84 3.71 1.79 -1.35
N PHE A 85 4.71 2.64 -1.11
CA PHE A 85 4.56 4.09 -1.12
C PHE A 85 5.44 4.70 -2.20
N ASN A 86 4.92 5.72 -2.88
CA ASN A 86 5.69 6.50 -3.86
C ASN A 86 5.51 8.01 -3.63
N MET A 87 6.50 8.80 -4.04
CA MET A 87 6.48 10.26 -3.89
C MET A 87 5.70 10.91 -5.02
N GLN A 88 4.76 11.77 -4.67
CA GLN A 88 4.23 12.74 -5.61
C GLN A 88 5.27 13.82 -5.86
N VAL A 89 5.57 14.11 -7.13
CA VAL A 89 6.42 15.26 -7.46
C VAL A 89 5.56 16.51 -7.26
N ALA A 90 5.97 17.39 -6.34
CA ALA A 90 5.35 18.68 -6.21
C ALA A 90 5.54 19.45 -7.52
N TYR A 91 4.45 19.93 -8.12
CA TYR A 91 4.53 20.81 -9.27
C TYR A 91 5.15 22.14 -8.82
N ILE A 92 6.38 22.40 -9.26
CA ILE A 92 7.04 23.70 -9.11
C ILE A 92 6.88 24.41 -10.46
N PRO A 93 5.99 25.42 -10.58
CA PRO A 93 5.89 26.20 -11.81
C PRO A 93 7.23 26.91 -12.09
N PRO A 94 7.62 27.08 -13.37
CA PRO A 94 8.79 27.85 -13.73
C PRO A 94 8.65 29.31 -13.27
N SER A 95 9.75 29.88 -12.76
CA SER A 95 9.89 31.28 -12.32
C SER A 95 9.76 32.28 -13.45
#